data_AF-A0AA88F3I2-F1
#
_entry.id   AF-A0AA88F3I2-F1
#
_cell.length_a   1.000
_cell.length_b   1.000
_cell.length_c   1.000
_cell.angle_alpha   90.00
_cell.angle_beta   90.00
_cell.angle_gamma   90.00
#
_symmetry.space_group_name_H-M   'P 1'
#
loop_
_entity.id
_entity.type
_entity.pdbx_description
1 polymer ?
#
loop_
_entity_poly.entity_id
_entity_poly.type
_entity_poly.pdbx_seq_one_letter_code
_entity_poly.pdbx_strand_id
1 'polypeptide(L)'
;MRDYLKTGTAVFFALLAFLVSAYGVDDKLAKNYPSIAPYTFLIPLAMLTVTGLMALSLAMHLIISVFERLQRIWGTSLRNTTVSKCAFSDLPVIHRLAAEKVGDVSDLAQTQALYNHNKDCFRKIVDVKTQAVIGYFCVVPLTSKGVAQVQERNLLSGTVDLDNFAKRFAKGSSVYIGSIAGANTKGAAAAVEQLKLFLMNKDCLKAFARPMTKHGVRLVKNYGFAPVSTHDRVGTGVFVYKIRQI
;
A
#
# COMPACT_ATOMS: atom_id res chain seq x y z
N MET A 1 -11.06 -25.35 4.19
CA MET A 1 -11.53 -26.64 3.63
C MET A 1 -12.88 -27.06 4.23
N ARG A 2 -13.07 -26.96 5.55
CA ARG A 2 -14.33 -27.29 6.25
C ARG A 2 -15.55 -26.45 5.81
N ASP A 3 -15.36 -25.18 5.43
CA ASP A 3 -16.47 -24.32 5.00
C ASP A 3 -16.95 -24.61 3.56
N TYR A 4 -16.04 -25.02 2.67
CA TYR A 4 -16.40 -25.42 1.30
C TYR A 4 -17.29 -26.66 1.27
N LEU A 5 -17.07 -27.60 2.20
CA LEU A 5 -17.89 -28.80 2.32
C LEU A 5 -19.34 -28.46 2.70
N LYS A 6 -19.53 -27.51 3.63
CA LYS A 6 -20.85 -27.06 4.07
C LYS A 6 -21.63 -26.35 2.95
N THR A 7 -20.97 -25.44 2.24
CA THR A 7 -21.60 -24.73 1.10
C THR A 7 -21.94 -25.71 -0.03
N GLY A 8 -21.06 -26.66 -0.33
CA GLY A 8 -21.32 -27.70 -1.33
C GLY A 8 -22.51 -28.60 -0.98
N THR A 9 -22.61 -29.05 0.28
CA THR A 9 -23.76 -29.86 0.72
C THR A 9 -25.08 -29.09 0.63
N ALA A 10 -25.08 -27.80 0.97
CA ALA A 10 -26.29 -26.98 0.94
C ALA A 10 -26.80 -26.76 -0.50
N VAL A 11 -25.89 -26.54 -1.46
CA VAL A 11 -26.22 -26.43 -2.90
C VAL A 11 -26.78 -27.74 -3.45
N PHE A 12 -26.20 -28.88 -3.06
CA PHE A 12 -26.68 -30.20 -3.47
C PHE A 12 -28.12 -30.46 -3.01
N PHE A 13 -28.44 -30.17 -1.75
CA PHE A 13 -29.80 -30.37 -1.24
C PHE A 13 -30.83 -29.40 -1.86
N ALA A 14 -30.44 -28.16 -2.14
CA ALA A 14 -31.32 -27.21 -2.84
C ALA A 14 -31.64 -27.67 -4.28
N LEU A 15 -30.64 -28.16 -5.01
CA LEU A 15 -30.83 -28.73 -6.36
C LEU A 15 -31.70 -30.00 -6.34
N LEU A 16 -31.49 -30.88 -5.37
CA LEU A 16 -32.30 -32.09 -5.21
C LEU A 16 -33.76 -31.73 -4.93
N ALA A 17 -34.03 -30.78 -4.03
CA ALA A 17 -35.39 -30.33 -3.73
C ALA A 17 -36.08 -29.68 -4.93
N PHE A 18 -35.33 -28.90 -5.73
CA PHE A 18 -35.83 -28.34 -6.99
C PHE A 18 -36.19 -29.45 -8.00
N LEU A 19 -35.33 -30.46 -8.18
CA LEU A 19 -35.60 -31.60 -9.06
C LEU A 19 -36.81 -32.41 -8.62
N VAL A 20 -37.02 -32.55 -7.30
CA VAL A 20 -38.19 -33.23 -6.73
C VAL A 20 -39.48 -32.45 -7.01
N SER A 21 -39.47 -31.12 -6.86
CA SER A 21 -40.62 -30.27 -7.25
C SER A 21 -40.88 -30.33 -8.77
N ALA A 22 -39.83 -30.25 -9.59
CA ALA A 22 -39.93 -30.35 -11.04
C ALA A 22 -40.49 -31.70 -11.54
N TYR A 23 -40.43 -32.77 -10.74
CA TYR A 23 -40.96 -34.09 -11.07
C TYR A 23 -42.46 -34.27 -10.76
N GLY A 24 -43.20 -33.18 -10.56
CA GLY A 24 -44.66 -33.22 -10.38
C GLY A 24 -45.11 -33.64 -8.99
N VAL A 25 -44.27 -33.43 -7.97
CA VAL A 25 -44.65 -33.63 -6.56
C VAL A 25 -45.75 -32.64 -6.15
N ASP A 26 -45.78 -31.47 -6.78
CA ASP A 26 -46.78 -30.42 -6.52
C ASP A 26 -48.20 -30.88 -6.91
N ASP A 27 -48.34 -31.63 -8.00
CA ASP A 27 -49.63 -32.20 -8.45
C ASP A 27 -50.14 -33.28 -7.49
N LYS A 28 -49.23 -34.12 -6.96
CA LYS A 28 -49.57 -35.15 -5.97
C LYS A 28 -49.94 -34.54 -4.62
N LEU A 29 -49.26 -33.46 -4.21
CA LEU A 29 -49.59 -32.71 -3.00
C LEU A 29 -50.96 -32.03 -3.10
N ALA A 30 -51.23 -31.34 -4.22
CA ALA A 30 -52.51 -30.70 -4.45
C ALA A 30 -53.68 -31.71 -4.50
N LYS A 31 -53.45 -32.90 -5.09
CA LYS A 31 -54.45 -33.98 -5.17
C LYS A 31 -54.77 -34.59 -3.80
N ASN A 32 -53.76 -34.80 -2.95
CA ASN A 32 -53.94 -35.45 -1.65
C ASN A 32 -54.32 -34.48 -0.53
N TYR A 33 -54.02 -33.19 -0.68
CA TYR A 33 -54.26 -32.16 0.34
C TYR A 33 -54.85 -30.87 -0.29
N PRO A 34 -56.16 -30.82 -0.54
CA PRO A 34 -56.80 -29.70 -1.25
C PRO A 34 -56.68 -28.35 -0.53
N SER A 35 -56.61 -28.36 0.81
CA SER A 35 -56.49 -27.16 1.63
C SER A 35 -55.18 -26.39 1.43
N ILE A 36 -54.12 -27.08 0.98
CA ILE A 36 -52.80 -26.46 0.71
C ILE A 36 -52.54 -26.21 -0.77
N ALA A 37 -53.41 -26.69 -1.66
CA ALA A 37 -53.30 -26.52 -3.12
C ALA A 37 -53.07 -25.06 -3.57
N PRO A 38 -53.72 -24.01 -3.00
CA PRO A 38 -53.46 -22.64 -3.45
C PRO A 38 -52.06 -22.13 -3.07
N TYR A 39 -51.31 -22.82 -2.20
CA TYR A 39 -49.99 -22.41 -1.74
C TYR A 39 -48.84 -23.22 -2.37
N THR A 40 -49.13 -24.29 -3.12
CA THR A 40 -48.09 -25.17 -3.69
C THR A 40 -47.16 -24.41 -4.65
N PHE A 41 -47.64 -23.37 -5.33
CA PHE A 41 -46.82 -22.52 -6.20
C PHE A 41 -45.71 -21.75 -5.47
N LEU A 42 -45.81 -21.57 -4.14
CA LEU A 42 -44.79 -20.90 -3.34
C LEU A 42 -43.54 -21.76 -3.17
N ILE A 43 -43.65 -23.09 -3.30
CA ILE A 43 -42.54 -24.04 -3.16
C ILE A 43 -41.47 -23.80 -4.24
N PRO A 44 -41.77 -23.83 -5.55
CA PRO A 44 -40.76 -23.57 -6.58
C PRO A 44 -40.20 -22.14 -6.51
N LEU A 45 -41.00 -21.15 -6.08
CA LEU A 45 -40.54 -19.78 -5.89
C LEU A 45 -39.52 -19.67 -4.74
N ALA A 46 -39.80 -20.31 -3.60
CA ALA A 46 -38.88 -20.40 -2.46
C ALA A 46 -37.59 -21.14 -2.86
N MET A 47 -37.69 -22.21 -3.64
CA MET A 47 -36.51 -22.94 -4.12
C MET A 47 -35.66 -22.11 -5.09
N LEU A 48 -36.29 -21.38 -6.01
CA LEU A 48 -35.61 -20.48 -6.95
C LEU A 48 -34.85 -19.39 -6.20
N THR A 49 -35.50 -18.76 -5.21
CA THR A 49 -34.88 -17.69 -4.41
C THR A 49 -33.71 -18.20 -3.57
N VAL A 50 -33.85 -19.33 -2.88
CA VAL A 50 -32.74 -19.95 -2.13
C VAL A 50 -31.58 -20.32 -3.05
N THR A 51 -31.86 -20.92 -4.21
CA THR A 51 -30.84 -21.29 -5.19
C THR A 51 -30.11 -20.05 -5.73
N GLY A 52 -30.86 -18.98 -6.05
CA GLY A 52 -30.30 -17.70 -6.48
C GLY A 52 -29.38 -17.06 -5.44
N LEU A 53 -29.80 -17.03 -4.16
CA LEU A 53 -28.98 -16.52 -3.07
C LEU A 53 -27.71 -17.35 -2.85
N MET A 54 -27.81 -18.68 -2.97
CA MET A 54 -26.63 -19.55 -2.89
C MET A 54 -25.65 -19.31 -4.05
N ALA A 55 -26.15 -19.19 -5.28
CA ALA A 55 -25.33 -18.89 -6.44
C ALA A 55 -24.62 -17.53 -6.30
N LEU A 56 -25.32 -16.52 -5.80
CA LEU A 56 -24.76 -15.20 -5.51
C LEU A 56 -23.68 -15.27 -4.42
N SER A 57 -23.92 -15.99 -3.33
CA SER A 57 -22.96 -16.19 -2.26
C SER A 57 -21.70 -16.90 -2.74
N LEU A 58 -21.86 -17.94 -3.57
CA LEU A 58 -20.74 -18.65 -4.20
C LEU A 58 -19.95 -17.72 -5.13
N ALA A 59 -20.62 -16.93 -5.96
CA ALA A 59 -19.96 -15.95 -6.83
C ALA A 59 -19.15 -14.92 -6.03
N MET A 60 -19.71 -14.40 -4.94
CA MET A 60 -19.00 -13.50 -4.03
C MET A 60 -17.78 -14.15 -3.39
N HIS A 61 -17.89 -15.40 -2.92
CA HIS A 61 -16.75 -16.14 -2.38
C HIS A 61 -15.66 -16.39 -3.44
N LEU A 62 -16.03 -16.67 -4.68
CA LEU A 62 -15.09 -16.82 -5.78
C LEU A 62 -14.36 -15.50 -6.03
N ILE A 63 -15.08 -14.37 -6.11
CA ILE A 63 -14.50 -13.03 -6.26
C ILE A 63 -13.50 -12.72 -5.14
N ILE A 64 -13.90 -12.94 -3.88
CA ILE A 64 -13.02 -12.71 -2.72
C ILE A 64 -11.79 -13.62 -2.78
N SER A 65 -11.96 -14.90 -3.11
CA SER A 65 -10.84 -15.84 -3.18
C SER A 65 -9.84 -15.51 -4.30
N VAL A 66 -10.34 -15.07 -5.46
CA VAL A 66 -9.51 -14.57 -6.57
C VAL A 66 -8.79 -13.31 -6.14
N PHE A 67 -9.49 -12.38 -5.49
CA PHE A 67 -8.92 -11.14 -4.98
C PHE A 67 -7.81 -11.40 -3.95
N GLU A 68 -8.04 -12.29 -2.97
CA GLU A 68 -7.02 -12.70 -2.01
C GLU A 68 -5.82 -13.38 -2.67
N ARG A 69 -6.06 -14.20 -3.70
CA ARG A 69 -4.98 -14.88 -4.42
C ARG A 69 -4.15 -13.88 -5.22
N LEU A 70 -4.80 -12.92 -5.88
CA LEU A 70 -4.13 -11.80 -6.56
C LEU A 70 -3.35 -10.94 -5.55
N GLN A 71 -3.97 -10.58 -4.42
CA GLN A 71 -3.29 -9.88 -3.33
C GLN A 71 -2.11 -10.66 -2.77
N ARG A 72 -2.19 -11.99 -2.64
CA ARG A 72 -1.06 -12.81 -2.19
C ARG A 72 0.05 -12.85 -3.23
N ILE A 73 -0.27 -13.02 -4.51
CA ILE A 73 0.73 -12.98 -5.59
C ILE A 73 1.43 -11.61 -5.59
N TRP A 74 0.68 -10.52 -5.46
CA TRP A 74 1.25 -9.17 -5.39
C TRP A 74 2.01 -8.92 -4.08
N GLY A 75 1.50 -9.41 -2.95
CA GLY A 75 2.12 -9.33 -1.63
C GLY A 75 3.36 -10.20 -1.47
N THR A 76 3.54 -11.23 -2.31
CA THR A 76 4.77 -12.05 -2.31
C THR A 76 5.98 -11.31 -2.84
N SER A 77 5.80 -10.20 -3.57
CA SER A 77 6.91 -9.38 -4.07
C SER A 77 7.81 -8.89 -2.93
N LEU A 78 7.26 -8.64 -1.74
CA LEU A 78 8.04 -8.18 -0.58
C LEU A 78 8.63 -9.30 0.28
N ARG A 79 8.35 -10.58 -0.02
CA ARG A 79 8.92 -11.70 0.74
C ARG A 79 10.43 -11.73 0.58
N ASN A 80 11.11 -12.08 1.67
CA ASN A 80 12.57 -12.07 1.76
C ASN A 80 13.18 -10.67 1.59
N THR A 81 12.49 -9.63 2.07
CA THR A 81 13.10 -8.31 2.26
C THR A 81 13.10 -7.96 3.73
N THR A 82 14.16 -7.28 4.17
CA THR A 82 14.23 -6.70 5.51
C THR A 82 14.67 -5.25 5.42
N VAL A 83 14.21 -4.44 6.36
CA VAL A 83 14.63 -3.04 6.50
C VAL A 83 15.63 -2.95 7.63
N SER A 84 16.74 -2.24 7.39
CA SER A 84 17.74 -1.97 8.42
C SER A 84 18.21 -0.52 8.35
N LYS A 85 18.82 -0.04 9.44
CA LYS A 85 19.50 1.26 9.42
C LYS A 85 20.73 1.15 8.52
N CYS A 86 21.01 2.20 7.76
CA CYS A 86 22.28 2.28 7.05
C CYS A 86 23.42 2.47 8.07
N ALA A 87 24.53 1.79 7.85
CA ALA A 87 25.83 2.12 8.41
C ALA A 87 26.52 3.16 7.51
N PHE A 88 27.57 3.81 8.02
CA PHE A 88 28.34 4.78 7.24
C PHE A 88 28.95 4.16 5.97
N SER A 89 29.36 2.90 6.04
CA SER A 89 29.89 2.13 4.90
C SER A 89 28.84 1.83 3.81
N ASP A 90 27.54 1.93 4.11
CA ASP A 90 26.48 1.74 3.12
C ASP A 90 26.24 2.99 2.25
N LEU A 91 26.71 4.17 2.70
CA LEU A 91 26.42 5.46 2.05
C LEU A 91 26.86 5.52 0.59
N PRO A 92 28.05 5.03 0.18
CA PRO A 92 28.43 5.00 -1.23
C PRO A 92 27.51 4.14 -2.09
N VAL A 93 27.01 3.02 -1.54
CA VAL A 93 26.12 2.10 -2.28
C VAL A 93 24.76 2.75 -2.52
N ILE A 94 24.16 3.35 -1.49
CA ILE A 94 22.86 4.03 -1.63
C ILE A 94 22.98 5.30 -2.49
N HIS A 95 24.10 6.02 -2.40
CA HIS A 95 24.36 7.22 -3.20
C HIS A 95 24.44 6.87 -4.69
N ARG A 96 25.19 5.82 -5.04
CA ARG A 96 25.24 5.29 -6.41
C ARG A 96 23.85 4.88 -6.90
N LEU A 97 23.07 4.19 -6.07
CA LEU A 97 21.71 3.80 -6.42
C LEU A 97 20.77 5.02 -6.60
N ALA A 98 20.98 6.08 -5.81
CA ALA A 98 20.30 7.37 -5.96
C ALA A 98 20.60 7.99 -7.32
N ALA A 99 21.88 8.15 -7.64
CA ALA A 99 22.33 8.76 -8.88
C ALA A 99 21.81 7.99 -10.11
N GLU A 100 21.82 6.66 -10.06
CA GLU A 100 21.33 5.82 -11.16
C GLU A 100 19.82 5.97 -11.39
N LYS A 101 19.01 6.04 -10.31
CA LYS A 101 17.53 5.99 -10.43
C LYS A 101 16.85 7.36 -10.42
N VAL A 102 17.43 8.34 -9.73
CA VAL A 102 16.87 9.68 -9.55
C VAL A 102 17.57 10.69 -10.45
N GLY A 103 18.85 10.49 -10.76
CA GLY A 103 19.67 11.40 -11.54
C GLY A 103 20.37 12.42 -10.64
N ASP A 104 19.90 13.66 -10.68
CA ASP A 104 20.49 14.77 -9.92
C ASP A 104 20.29 14.58 -8.40
N VAL A 105 21.38 14.27 -7.70
CA VAL A 105 21.41 13.99 -6.27
C VAL A 105 22.55 14.75 -5.61
N SER A 106 22.40 15.09 -4.33
CA SER A 106 23.48 15.65 -3.51
C SER A 106 24.75 14.83 -3.61
N ASP A 107 25.90 15.49 -3.51
CA ASP A 107 27.17 14.79 -3.51
C ASP A 107 27.30 13.85 -2.29
N LEU A 108 28.28 12.94 -2.34
CA LEU A 108 28.48 11.96 -1.29
C LEU A 108 28.87 12.62 0.04
N ALA A 109 29.61 13.74 0.01
CA ALA A 109 30.04 14.44 1.22
C ALA A 109 28.85 15.07 1.97
N GLN A 110 27.91 15.67 1.24
CA GLN A 110 26.64 16.18 1.78
C GLN A 110 25.78 15.04 2.34
N THR A 111 25.73 13.90 1.63
CA THR A 111 25.03 12.70 2.12
C THR A 111 25.63 12.20 3.44
N GLN A 112 26.96 12.20 3.54
CA GLN A 112 27.69 11.85 4.77
C GLN A 112 27.46 12.86 5.90
N ALA A 113 27.47 14.16 5.59
CA ALA A 113 27.19 15.22 6.56
C ALA A 113 25.78 15.06 7.15
N LEU A 114 24.78 14.80 6.29
CA LEU A 114 23.41 14.56 6.71
C LEU A 114 23.27 13.29 7.56
N TYR A 115 23.96 12.21 7.20
CA TYR A 115 24.00 10.99 7.99
C TYR A 115 24.64 11.22 9.37
N ASN A 116 25.73 11.98 9.44
CA ASN A 116 26.41 12.30 10.69
C ASN A 116 25.55 13.18 11.60
N HIS A 117 24.77 14.09 11.01
CA HIS A 117 23.81 14.93 11.73
C HIS A 117 22.69 14.10 12.35
N ASN A 118 22.18 13.11 11.62
CA ASN A 118 21.15 12.20 12.10
C ASN A 118 21.28 10.82 11.44
N LYS A 119 21.82 9.87 12.21
CA LYS A 119 22.06 8.48 11.78
C LYS A 119 20.78 7.69 11.48
N ASP A 120 19.62 8.21 11.87
CA ASP A 120 18.32 7.60 11.61
C ASP A 120 17.70 7.99 10.26
N CYS A 121 18.35 8.88 9.51
CA CYS A 121 17.77 9.40 8.27
C CYS A 121 17.72 8.39 7.12
N PHE A 122 18.64 7.44 7.09
CA PHE A 122 18.78 6.50 5.99
C PHE A 122 18.36 5.09 6.42
N ARG A 123 17.58 4.44 5.56
CA ARG A 123 17.13 3.05 5.72
C ARG A 123 17.43 2.30 4.44
N LYS A 124 18.05 1.13 4.57
CA LYS A 124 18.33 0.22 3.45
C LYS A 124 17.36 -0.96 3.47
N ILE A 125 16.97 -1.37 2.27
CA ILE A 125 16.20 -2.58 2.02
C ILE A 125 17.19 -3.63 1.56
N VAL A 126 17.23 -4.74 2.29
CA VAL A 126 18.15 -5.85 2.06
C VAL A 126 17.35 -7.06 1.61
N ASP A 127 17.81 -7.74 0.55
CA ASP A 127 17.27 -9.05 0.20
C ASP A 127 17.83 -10.09 1.18
N VAL A 128 16.95 -10.80 1.88
CA VAL A 128 17.33 -11.75 2.94
C VAL A 128 18.15 -12.92 2.38
N LYS A 129 17.96 -13.29 1.11
CA LYS A 129 18.68 -14.42 0.51
C LYS A 129 20.10 -14.04 0.10
N THR A 130 20.26 -12.89 -0.55
CA THR A 130 21.56 -12.48 -1.11
C THR A 130 22.33 -11.53 -0.20
N GLN A 131 21.68 -11.00 0.86
CA GLN A 131 22.20 -9.94 1.72
C GLN A 131 22.55 -8.65 0.96
N ALA A 132 22.14 -8.52 -0.30
CA ALA A 132 22.40 -7.33 -1.11
C ALA A 132 21.43 -6.19 -0.78
N VAL A 133 21.92 -4.95 -0.84
CA VAL A 133 21.07 -3.76 -0.77
C VAL A 133 20.31 -3.63 -2.09
N ILE A 134 18.99 -3.84 -2.05
CA ILE A 134 18.11 -3.79 -3.22
C ILE A 134 17.28 -2.52 -3.28
N GLY A 135 17.30 -1.69 -2.24
CA GLY A 135 16.61 -0.41 -2.21
C GLY A 135 16.97 0.40 -0.97
N TYR A 136 16.51 1.64 -0.91
CA TYR A 136 16.66 2.49 0.25
C TYR A 136 15.62 3.62 0.26
N PHE A 137 15.46 4.25 1.41
CA PHE A 137 14.79 5.54 1.51
C PHE A 137 15.52 6.44 2.51
N CYS A 138 15.41 7.75 2.28
CA CYS A 138 15.93 8.80 3.13
C CYS A 138 14.79 9.69 3.62
N VAL A 139 14.66 9.81 4.94
CA VAL A 139 13.71 10.71 5.61
C VAL A 139 14.47 11.51 6.64
N VAL A 140 14.29 12.82 6.64
CA VAL A 140 14.95 13.71 7.60
C VAL A 140 13.87 14.48 8.37
N PRO A 141 13.93 14.54 9.71
CA PRO A 141 13.02 15.39 10.46
C PRO A 141 13.40 16.85 10.27
N LEU A 142 12.42 17.71 10.08
CA LEU A 142 12.61 19.15 9.84
C LEU A 142 12.53 19.93 11.15
N THR A 143 13.33 20.98 11.26
CA THR A 143 13.13 22.05 12.26
C THR A 143 11.99 22.99 11.80
N SER A 144 11.57 23.92 12.65
CA SER A 144 10.63 24.98 12.25
C SER A 144 11.16 25.79 11.07
N LYS A 145 12.46 26.15 11.11
CA LYS A 145 13.18 26.78 10.00
C LYS A 145 13.12 25.93 8.73
N GLY A 146 13.38 24.63 8.84
CA GLY A 146 13.31 23.71 7.71
C GLY A 146 11.92 23.59 7.08
N VAL A 147 10.86 23.59 7.89
CA VAL A 147 9.48 23.59 7.39
C VAL A 147 9.20 24.86 6.57
N ALA A 148 9.56 26.03 7.10
CA ALA A 148 9.39 27.30 6.40
C ALA A 148 10.16 27.30 5.06
N GLN A 149 11.42 26.89 5.07
CA GLN A 149 12.23 26.82 3.85
C GLN A 149 11.70 25.83 2.81
N VAL A 150 11.16 24.69 3.22
CA VAL A 150 10.52 23.74 2.29
C VAL A 150 9.28 24.37 1.65
N GLN A 151 8.49 25.11 2.44
CA GLN A 151 7.30 25.79 1.93
C GLN A 151 7.62 26.93 0.97
N GLU A 152 8.71 27.64 1.23
CA GLU A 152 9.24 28.70 0.37
C GLU A 152 10.07 28.17 -0.82
N ARG A 153 10.26 26.85 -0.92
CA ARG A 153 11.10 26.17 -1.93
C ARG A 153 12.60 26.49 -1.83
N ASN A 154 13.05 27.11 -0.73
CA ASN A 154 14.45 27.50 -0.48
C ASN A 154 15.33 26.35 0.02
N LEU A 155 14.73 25.29 0.57
CA LEU A 155 15.47 24.10 1.03
C LEU A 155 16.12 23.29 -0.12
N LEU A 156 15.97 23.75 -1.36
CA LEU A 156 16.21 23.00 -2.59
C LEU A 156 17.33 23.57 -3.46
N SER A 157 17.95 24.68 -3.06
CA SER A 157 18.98 25.37 -3.81
C SER A 157 20.30 25.33 -3.06
N GLY A 158 21.29 24.64 -3.62
CA GLY A 158 22.68 24.66 -3.14
C GLY A 158 23.02 23.58 -2.12
N THR A 159 23.96 23.90 -1.25
CA THR A 159 24.51 23.01 -0.22
C THR A 159 23.48 22.72 0.87
N VAL A 160 23.47 21.49 1.38
CA VAL A 160 22.60 21.05 2.48
C VAL A 160 22.87 21.88 3.74
N ASP A 161 21.96 22.80 4.10
CA ASP A 161 21.98 23.51 5.39
C ASP A 161 21.41 22.59 6.50
N LEU A 162 22.30 22.12 7.38
CA LEU A 162 21.96 21.19 8.45
C LEU A 162 21.03 21.78 9.52
N ASP A 163 20.95 23.11 9.65
CA ASP A 163 20.08 23.78 10.62
C ASP A 163 18.59 23.62 10.30
N ASN A 164 18.28 23.24 9.05
CA ASN A 164 16.93 22.91 8.64
C ASN A 164 16.47 21.52 9.09
N PHE A 165 17.39 20.67 9.55
CA PHE A 165 17.09 19.29 9.94
C PHE A 165 17.30 19.10 11.43
N ALA A 166 16.40 18.36 12.06
CA ALA A 166 16.54 18.00 13.46
C ALA A 166 17.50 16.80 13.62
N LYS A 167 18.26 16.81 14.72
CA LYS A 167 19.21 15.72 15.04
C LYS A 167 18.53 14.38 15.38
N ARG A 168 17.23 14.41 15.72
CA ARG A 168 16.44 13.23 16.11
C ARG A 168 14.99 13.39 15.65
N PHE A 169 14.30 12.26 15.48
CA PHE A 169 12.86 12.24 15.23
C PHE A 169 12.10 12.44 16.54
N ALA A 170 11.23 13.45 16.58
CA ALA A 170 10.28 13.67 17.66
C ALA A 170 8.86 13.29 17.22
N LYS A 171 8.02 12.90 18.19
CA LYS A 171 6.59 12.67 17.96
C LYS A 171 5.95 13.96 17.41
N GLY A 172 5.14 13.85 16.37
CA GLY A 172 4.52 14.98 15.69
C GLY A 172 5.47 15.80 14.81
N SER A 173 6.70 15.32 14.57
CA SER A 173 7.64 16.04 13.69
C SER A 173 7.13 16.11 12.25
N SER A 174 7.42 17.24 11.60
CA SER A 174 7.35 17.33 10.14
C SER A 174 8.63 16.75 9.56
N VAL A 175 8.53 16.02 8.45
CA VAL A 175 9.68 15.37 7.83
C VAL A 175 9.79 15.70 6.35
N TYR A 176 11.00 15.66 5.82
CA TYR A 176 11.27 15.71 4.38
C TYR A 176 11.74 14.35 3.89
N ILE A 177 11.12 13.87 2.82
CA ILE A 177 11.49 12.65 2.11
C ILE A 177 12.50 13.07 1.05
N GLY A 178 13.78 12.78 1.30
CA GLY A 178 14.87 13.19 0.42
C GLY A 178 14.91 12.38 -0.86
N SER A 179 15.04 11.05 -0.73
CA SER A 179 15.11 10.15 -1.88
C SER A 179 14.58 8.77 -1.52
N ILE A 180 13.99 8.10 -2.51
CA ILE A 180 13.53 6.72 -2.45
C ILE A 180 13.98 6.06 -3.75
N ALA A 181 14.68 4.94 -3.67
CA ALA A 181 15.07 4.20 -4.86
C ALA A 181 15.17 2.70 -4.60
N GLY A 182 15.03 1.93 -5.68
CA GLY A 182 15.24 0.49 -5.69
C GLY A 182 16.10 0.09 -6.88
N ALA A 183 16.99 -0.89 -6.68
CA ALA A 183 17.79 -1.48 -7.76
C ALA A 183 16.88 -2.18 -8.79
N ASN A 184 15.75 -2.71 -8.34
CA ASN A 184 14.73 -3.37 -9.14
C ASN A 184 13.32 -3.01 -8.63
N THR A 185 12.29 -3.52 -9.31
CA THR A 185 10.87 -3.29 -8.98
C THR A 185 10.53 -3.74 -7.56
N LYS A 186 11.06 -4.89 -7.13
CA LYS A 186 10.90 -5.42 -5.77
C LYS A 186 11.47 -4.46 -4.71
N GLY A 187 12.70 -3.99 -4.90
CA GLY A 187 13.36 -3.06 -3.99
C GLY A 187 12.68 -1.69 -3.93
N ALA A 188 12.17 -1.20 -5.06
CA ALA A 188 11.42 0.05 -5.13
C ALA A 188 10.09 -0.06 -4.38
N ALA A 189 9.32 -1.13 -4.61
CA ALA A 189 8.08 -1.39 -3.88
C ALA A 189 8.33 -1.54 -2.37
N ALA A 190 9.38 -2.28 -1.99
CA ALA A 190 9.76 -2.45 -0.59
C ALA A 190 10.16 -1.13 0.07
N ALA A 191 10.92 -0.27 -0.62
CA ALA A 191 11.33 1.03 -0.08
C ALA A 191 10.11 1.93 0.18
N VAL A 192 9.12 1.95 -0.72
CA VAL A 192 7.89 2.75 -0.55
C VAL A 192 7.03 2.22 0.61
N GLU A 193 6.79 0.91 0.69
CA GLU A 193 5.99 0.34 1.77
C GLU A 193 6.68 0.52 3.14
N GLN A 194 7.99 0.30 3.21
CA GLN A 194 8.75 0.49 4.45
C GLN A 194 8.83 1.97 4.86
N LEU A 195 8.88 2.89 3.90
CA LEU A 195 8.76 4.32 4.18
C LEU A 195 7.42 4.65 4.83
N LYS A 196 6.31 4.15 4.28
CA LYS A 196 4.96 4.37 4.84
C LYS A 196 4.89 3.89 6.29
N LEU A 197 5.35 2.67 6.56
CA LEU A 197 5.41 2.11 7.91
C LEU A 197 6.32 2.94 8.82
N PHE A 198 7.47 3.39 8.34
CA PHE A 198 8.38 4.24 9.10
C PHE A 198 7.71 5.56 9.53
N LEU A 199 7.02 6.24 8.62
CA LEU A 199 6.32 7.49 8.89
C LEU A 199 5.20 7.31 9.93
N MET A 200 4.46 6.19 9.85
CA MET A 200 3.43 5.84 10.84
C MET A 200 4.04 5.54 12.21
N ASN A 201 5.10 4.73 12.25
CA ASN A 201 5.77 4.30 13.48
C ASN A 201 6.48 5.45 14.20
N LYS A 202 7.02 6.42 13.46
CA LYS A 202 7.64 7.63 14.03
C LYS A 202 6.63 8.69 14.47
N ASP A 203 5.35 8.46 14.22
CA ASP A 203 4.29 9.41 14.52
C ASP A 203 4.57 10.79 13.92
N CYS A 204 4.86 10.82 12.62
CA CYS A 204 5.12 12.08 11.90
C CYS A 204 3.80 12.80 11.61
N LEU A 205 3.81 14.14 11.68
CA LEU A 205 2.61 14.96 11.43
C LEU A 205 2.40 15.24 9.94
N LYS A 206 3.47 15.68 9.26
CA LYS A 206 3.50 16.03 7.83
C LYS A 206 4.72 15.41 7.19
N ALA A 207 4.57 14.94 5.94
CA ALA A 207 5.68 14.57 5.09
C ALA A 207 5.74 15.50 3.88
N PHE A 208 6.91 16.03 3.60
CA PHE A 208 7.21 16.81 2.41
C PHE A 208 8.07 16.00 1.46
N ALA A 209 7.88 16.15 0.16
CA ALA A 209 8.68 15.46 -0.86
C ALA A 209 8.84 16.34 -2.10
N ARG A 210 9.98 16.22 -2.77
CA ARG A 210 10.19 16.81 -4.11
C ARG A 210 10.36 15.69 -5.14
N PRO A 211 9.33 15.36 -5.91
CA PRO A 211 9.46 14.36 -6.96
C PRO A 211 10.30 14.90 -8.13
N MET A 212 11.48 14.32 -8.34
CA MET A 212 12.40 14.70 -9.43
C MET A 212 12.09 14.01 -10.77
N THR A 213 11.25 12.97 -10.76
CA THR A 213 10.92 12.18 -11.96
C THR A 213 9.42 12.18 -12.23
N LYS A 214 9.01 11.95 -13.49
CA LYS A 214 7.59 11.78 -13.86
C LYS A 214 6.92 10.65 -13.06
N HIS A 215 7.68 9.56 -12.83
CA HIS A 215 7.22 8.46 -12.01
C HIS A 215 7.04 8.88 -10.54
N GLY A 216 8.01 9.62 -9.98
CA GLY A 216 7.90 10.18 -8.63
C GLY A 216 6.70 11.10 -8.47
N VAL A 217 6.39 11.94 -9.46
CA VAL A 217 5.20 12.82 -9.43
C VAL A 217 3.93 11.99 -9.41
N ARG A 218 3.85 10.94 -10.24
CA ARG A 218 2.70 10.03 -10.22
C ARG A 218 2.57 9.33 -8.87
N LEU A 219 3.69 8.89 -8.30
CA LEU A 219 3.74 8.21 -7.01
C LEU A 219 3.19 9.11 -5.89
N VAL A 220 3.74 10.32 -5.71
CA VAL A 220 3.28 11.20 -4.63
C VAL A 220 1.80 11.57 -4.76
N LYS A 221 1.29 11.75 -5.99
CA LYS A 221 -0.14 11.96 -6.25
C LYS A 221 -0.99 10.76 -5.84
N ASN A 222 -0.57 9.54 -6.19
CA ASN A 222 -1.27 8.31 -5.82
C ASN A 222 -1.31 8.11 -4.30
N TYR A 223 -0.32 8.61 -3.57
CA TYR A 223 -0.29 8.60 -2.09
C TYR A 223 -0.97 9.83 -1.46
N GLY A 224 -1.68 10.65 -2.24
CA GLY A 224 -2.48 11.76 -1.72
C GLY A 224 -1.69 13.00 -1.31
N PHE A 225 -0.43 13.13 -1.75
CA PHE A 225 0.30 14.37 -1.56
C PHE A 225 -0.32 15.49 -2.42
N ALA A 226 -0.46 16.67 -1.83
CA ALA A 226 -0.89 17.88 -2.51
C ALA A 226 0.33 18.79 -2.80
N PRO A 227 0.33 19.56 -3.90
CA PRO A 227 1.35 20.59 -4.09
C PRO A 227 1.29 21.62 -2.96
N VAL A 228 2.45 22.12 -2.51
CA VAL A 228 2.53 23.14 -1.47
C VAL A 228 2.13 24.52 -2.01
N SER A 229 2.36 24.76 -3.30
CA SER A 229 1.97 25.97 -4.00
C SER A 229 1.26 25.66 -5.32
N THR A 230 0.28 26.47 -5.69
CA THR A 230 -0.47 26.36 -6.95
C THR A 230 0.42 26.45 -8.20
N HIS A 231 1.62 27.01 -8.06
CA HIS A 231 2.60 27.17 -9.14
C HIS A 231 3.59 26.00 -9.24
N ASP A 232 3.42 24.94 -8.44
CA ASP A 232 4.31 23.77 -8.46
C ASP A 232 4.19 23.00 -9.77
N ARG A 233 5.25 23.02 -10.59
CA ARG A 233 5.35 22.22 -11.83
C ARG A 233 6.00 20.85 -11.55
N VAL A 234 5.73 19.90 -12.45
CA VAL A 234 6.38 18.57 -12.48
C VAL A 234 7.91 18.76 -12.50
N GLY A 235 8.63 18.25 -11.50
CA GLY A 235 10.10 18.30 -11.40
C GLY A 235 10.69 19.47 -10.59
N THR A 236 9.89 20.52 -10.31
CA THR A 236 10.34 21.68 -9.51
C THR A 236 9.47 21.94 -8.28
N GLY A 237 8.30 21.30 -8.19
CA GLY A 237 7.36 21.51 -7.10
C GLY A 237 7.64 20.70 -5.84
N VAL A 238 7.25 21.26 -4.69
CA VAL A 238 7.23 20.57 -3.39
C VAL A 238 5.83 20.07 -3.11
N PHE A 239 5.73 18.84 -2.63
CA PHE A 239 4.46 18.20 -2.31
C PHE A 239 4.40 17.89 -0.82
N VAL A 240 3.23 18.07 -0.21
CA VAL A 240 2.97 17.82 1.21
C VAL A 240 1.86 16.80 1.38
N TYR A 241 2.04 15.92 2.35
CA TYR A 241 1.04 14.97 2.82
C TYR A 241 0.81 15.15 4.33
N LYS A 242 -0.45 15.39 4.71
CA LYS A 242 -0.87 15.44 6.12
C LYS A 242 -1.10 13.99 6.57
N ILE A 243 -0.18 13.43 7.35
CA ILE A 243 -0.24 12.03 7.81
C ILE A 243 -1.35 11.86 8.83
N ARG A 244 -1.57 12.89 9.68
CA ARG A 244 -2.64 12.91 10.68
C ARG A 244 -3.50 14.16 10.55
N GLN A 245 -4.82 13.99 10.48
CA GLN A 245 -5.77 15.07 10.73
C GLN A 245 -5.81 15.33 12.25
N ILE A 246 -5.00 16.29 12.71
CA ILE A 246 -5.35 17.07 13.91
C ILE A 246 -6.42 18.06 13.49
#